data_AF-X7E082-F1
#
_entry.id   AF-X7E082-F1
#
_cell.length_a   1.000
_cell.length_b   1.000
_cell.length_c   1.000
_cell.angle_alpha   90.00
_cell.angle_beta   90.00
_cell.angle_gamma   90.00
#
_symmetry.space_group_name_H-M   'P 1'
#
loop_
_entity.id
_entity.type
_entity.pdbx_description
1 polymer ?
#
loop_
_entity_poly.entity_id
_entity_poly.type
_entity_poly.pdbx_seq_one_letter_code
_entity_poly.pdbx_strand_id
1 'polypeptide(L)'
;MSGLLEEGIGLMVLGMGFVFLFLIILIFVTGYMSRLLNHFFPEVQVATPVEPTARSVNQPSIDAQMVAVITAAVHQHRNNNTN
;
A
#
# COMPACT_ATOMS: atom_id res chain seq x y z
N MET A 1 -13.07 46.61 -19.81
CA MET A 1 -13.35 45.86 -18.56
C MET A 1 -13.30 44.33 -18.74
N SER A 2 -13.23 43.80 -19.96
CA SER A 2 -13.10 42.36 -20.24
C SER A 2 -11.70 41.78 -19.99
N GLY A 3 -10.63 42.54 -20.28
CA GLY A 3 -9.26 42.03 -20.16
C GLY A 3 -8.82 41.65 -18.75
N LEU A 4 -9.29 42.37 -17.71
CA LEU A 4 -8.91 42.08 -16.31
C LEU A 4 -9.46 40.74 -15.81
N LEU A 5 -10.63 40.33 -16.31
CA LEU A 5 -11.23 39.04 -15.97
C LEU A 5 -10.47 37.89 -16.65
N GLU A 6 -10.07 38.07 -17.91
CA GLU A 6 -9.25 37.11 -18.65
C GLU A 6 -7.87 36.93 -18.00
N GLU A 7 -7.26 38.03 -17.58
CA GLU A 7 -5.98 38.05 -16.89
C GLU A 7 -6.08 37.42 -15.48
N GLY A 8 -7.17 37.71 -14.76
CA GLY A 8 -7.48 37.08 -13.48
C GLY A 8 -7.70 35.56 -13.58
N ILE A 9 -8.38 35.09 -14.63
CA ILE A 9 -8.57 33.66 -14.91
C ILE A 9 -7.22 33.00 -15.23
N GLY A 10 -6.38 33.64 -16.03
CA GLY A 10 -5.03 33.16 -16.33
C GLY A 10 -4.17 32.99 -15.08
N LEU A 11 -4.20 33.97 -14.17
CA LEU A 11 -3.52 33.89 -12.88
C LEU A 11 -4.09 32.79 -11.97
N MET A 12 -5.41 32.59 -12.00
CA MET A 12 -6.05 31.54 -11.20
C MET A 12 -5.66 30.14 -11.68
N VAL A 13 -5.65 29.91 -12.99
CA VAL A 13 -5.21 28.64 -13.58
C VAL A 13 -3.74 28.39 -13.29
N LEU A 14 -2.89 29.41 -13.41
CA LEU A 14 -1.47 29.30 -13.11
C LEU A 14 -1.22 28.95 -11.63
N GLY A 15 -1.88 29.68 -10.71
CA GLY A 15 -1.76 29.45 -9.28
C GLY A 15 -2.28 28.06 -8.85
N MET A 16 -3.47 27.69 -9.33
CA MET A 16 -4.04 26.37 -9.04
C MET A 16 -3.23 25.23 -9.66
N GLY A 17 -2.67 25.43 -10.86
CA GLY A 17 -1.78 24.45 -11.51
C GLY A 17 -0.49 24.24 -10.75
N PHE A 18 0.13 25.32 -10.25
CA PHE A 18 1.35 25.21 -9.43
C PHE A 18 1.08 24.50 -8.11
N VAL A 19 -0.01 24.82 -7.42
CA VAL A 19 -0.42 24.13 -6.18
C VAL A 19 -0.67 22.65 -6.44
N PHE A 20 -1.38 22.32 -7.52
CA PHE A 20 -1.65 20.92 -7.90
C PHE A 20 -0.35 20.16 -8.16
N LEU A 21 0.58 20.73 -8.92
CA LEU A 21 1.89 20.12 -9.16
C LEU A 21 2.68 19.94 -7.86
N PHE A 22 2.67 20.93 -6.99
CA PHE A 22 3.33 20.87 -5.69
C PHE A 22 2.77 19.74 -4.81
N LEU A 23 1.45 19.60 -4.76
CA LEU A 23 0.80 18.51 -4.02
C LEU A 23 1.14 17.14 -4.61
N ILE A 24 1.17 16.99 -5.94
CA ILE A 24 1.62 15.75 -6.59
C ILE A 24 3.03 15.38 -6.12
N ILE A 25 3.96 16.33 -6.16
CA ILE A 25 5.32 16.12 -5.70
C ILE A 25 5.34 15.70 -4.21
N LEU A 26 4.57 16.38 -3.36
CA LEU A 26 4.47 16.01 -1.94
C LEU A 26 3.90 14.61 -1.72
N ILE A 27 2.92 14.18 -2.51
CA ILE A 27 2.39 12.81 -2.44
C ILE A 27 3.47 11.79 -2.80
N PHE A 28 4.27 12.05 -3.85
CA PHE A 28 5.38 11.17 -4.19
C PHE A 28 6.46 11.13 -3.11
N VAL A 29 6.81 12.28 -2.53
CA VAL A 29 7.80 12.36 -1.45
C VAL A 29 7.32 11.62 -0.20
N THR A 30 6.08 11.85 0.23
CA THR A 30 5.50 11.17 1.39
C THR A 30 5.31 9.67 1.15
N GLY A 31 4.94 9.26 -0.06
CA GLY A 31 4.88 7.84 -0.47
C GLY A 31 6.26 7.19 -0.50
N TYR A 32 7.28 7.89 -1.01
CA TYR A 32 8.67 7.41 -0.98
C TYR A 32 9.14 7.27 0.46
N MET A 33 8.86 8.26 1.31
CA MET A 33 9.16 8.19 2.74
C MET A 33 8.46 6.99 3.39
N SER A 34 7.19 6.73 3.09
CA SER A 34 6.47 5.54 3.61
C SER A 34 7.12 4.22 3.18
N ARG A 35 7.59 4.13 1.93
CA ARG A 35 8.27 2.93 1.42
C ARG A 35 9.66 2.77 2.03
N LEU A 36 10.38 3.88 2.19
CA LEU A 36 11.71 3.93 2.80
C LEU A 36 11.62 3.56 4.27
N LEU A 37 10.65 4.10 5.00
CA LEU A 37 10.39 3.74 6.40
C LEU A 37 10.06 2.26 6.51
N ASN A 38 9.10 1.72 5.74
CA ASN A 38 8.78 0.28 5.79
C ASN A 38 9.96 -0.63 5.40
N HIS A 39 10.89 -0.16 4.56
CA HIS A 39 12.04 -0.94 4.12
C HIS A 39 13.21 -0.89 5.11
N PHE A 40 13.53 0.29 5.65
CA PHE A 40 14.66 0.51 6.55
C PHE A 40 14.31 0.25 8.02
N PHE A 41 13.06 0.52 8.40
CA PHE A 41 12.46 0.13 9.67
C PHE A 41 11.21 -0.67 9.36
N PRO A 42 11.33 -1.98 9.05
CA PRO A 42 10.17 -2.85 9.08
C PRO A 42 9.62 -2.81 10.49
N GLU A 43 8.65 -1.93 10.69
CA GLU A 43 7.83 -1.92 11.88
C GLU A 43 7.17 -3.29 11.84
N VAL A 44 7.66 -4.17 12.72
CA VAL A 44 7.02 -5.45 13.00
C VAL A 44 5.57 -5.07 13.19
N GLN A 45 4.72 -5.46 12.22
CA GLN A 45 3.29 -5.25 12.32
C GLN A 45 2.89 -6.01 13.57
N VAL A 46 2.83 -5.30 14.70
CA VAL A 46 2.18 -5.79 15.89
C VAL A 46 0.74 -5.83 15.43
N ALA A 47 0.33 -7.02 15.00
CA ALA A 47 -1.01 -7.30 14.51
C ALA A 47 -1.97 -6.62 15.48
N THR A 48 -2.61 -5.54 15.02
CA THR A 48 -3.63 -4.87 15.81
C THR A 48 -4.66 -5.95 16.07
N PRO A 49 -4.94 -6.34 17.32
CA PRO A 49 -5.90 -7.40 17.58
C PRO A 49 -7.24 -6.94 17.01
N VAL A 50 -7.67 -7.56 15.92
CA VAL A 50 -9.02 -7.38 15.38
C VAL A 50 -9.95 -7.89 16.48
N GLU A 51 -10.73 -6.98 17.03
CA GLU A 51 -11.71 -7.25 18.07
C GLU A 51 -12.62 -8.42 17.63
N PRO A 52 -12.84 -9.45 18.46
CA PRO A 52 -13.52 -10.65 18.02
C PRO A 52 -15.02 -10.37 17.85
N THR A 53 -15.47 -10.24 16.60
CA THR A 53 -16.89 -10.46 16.28
C THR A 53 -17.18 -11.92 16.55
N ALA A 54 -17.81 -12.18 17.70
CA ALA A 54 -18.38 -13.46 18.01
C ALA A 54 -19.51 -13.77 17.01
N ARG A 55 -19.30 -14.81 16.19
CA ARG A 55 -20.29 -15.88 15.94
C ARG A 55 -19.62 -17.05 15.21
N SER A 56 -19.39 -18.08 16.01
CA SER A 56 -19.10 -19.47 15.69
C SER A 56 -19.83 -20.01 14.47
N VAL A 57 -19.10 -20.63 13.53
CA VAL A 57 -19.37 -22.00 13.03
C VAL A 57 -18.02 -22.71 12.74
N ASN A 58 -17.74 -23.72 13.56
CA ASN A 58 -16.93 -24.94 13.35
C ASN A 58 -15.41 -24.86 13.03
N GLN A 59 -14.63 -25.20 14.06
CA GLN A 59 -13.29 -25.80 14.01
C GLN A 59 -13.28 -27.19 13.29
N PRO A 60 -12.14 -27.92 13.16
CA PRO A 60 -10.85 -27.58 12.56
C PRO A 60 -10.32 -28.80 11.76
N SER A 61 -10.85 -29.15 10.60
CA SER A 61 -10.07 -30.05 9.72
C SER A 61 -9.07 -29.17 9.02
N ILE A 62 -7.79 -29.29 9.37
CA ILE A 62 -6.69 -28.74 8.60
C ILE A 62 -7.04 -28.94 7.13
N ASP A 63 -7.34 -27.83 6.46
CA ASP A 63 -7.81 -27.83 5.09
C ASP A 63 -6.76 -28.57 4.26
N ALA A 64 -7.13 -29.72 3.69
CA ALA A 64 -6.18 -30.59 2.99
C ALA A 64 -5.47 -29.81 1.86
N GLN A 65 -6.16 -28.80 1.33
CA GLN A 65 -5.61 -27.83 0.39
C GLN A 65 -4.48 -26.97 1.01
N MET A 66 -4.63 -26.46 2.23
CA MET A 66 -3.56 -25.73 2.94
C MET A 66 -2.31 -26.61 3.13
N VAL A 67 -2.48 -27.88 3.49
CA VAL A 67 -1.36 -28.83 3.64
C VAL A 67 -0.71 -29.16 2.29
N ALA A 68 -1.51 -29.31 1.23
CA ALA A 68 -1.00 -29.53 -0.12
C ALA A 68 -0.16 -28.33 -0.61
N VAL A 69 -0.61 -27.11 -0.35
CA VAL A 69 0.10 -25.87 -0.72
C VAL A 69 1.42 -25.76 0.06
N ILE A 70 1.42 -26.00 1.37
CA ILE A 70 2.64 -25.99 2.19
C ILE A 70 3.61 -27.08 1.73
N THR A 71 3.11 -28.28 1.42
CA THR A 71 3.95 -29.40 0.94
C THR A 71 4.58 -29.10 -0.41
N ALA A 72 3.81 -28.53 -1.35
CA ALA A 72 4.32 -28.12 -2.66
C ALA A 72 5.38 -27.01 -2.54
N ALA A 73 5.15 -26.03 -1.66
CA ALA A 73 6.12 -24.95 -1.40
C ALA A 73 7.44 -25.48 -0.82
N VAL A 74 7.38 -26.44 0.12
CA VAL A 74 8.57 -27.08 0.70
C VAL A 74 9.31 -27.93 -0.33
N HIS A 75 8.59 -28.69 -1.16
CA HIS A 75 9.21 -29.47 -2.23
C HIS A 75 9.92 -28.59 -3.26
N GLN A 76 9.27 -27.50 -3.68
CA GLN A 76 9.85 -26.53 -4.61
C GLN A 76 11.10 -25.87 -4.04
N HIS A 77 11.08 -25.51 -2.75
CA HIS A 77 12.23 -24.90 -2.10
C HIS A 77 13.43 -25.85 -1.99
N ARG A 78 13.20 -27.14 -1.64
CA ARG A 78 14.28 -28.14 -1.57
C ARG A 78 14.90 -28.41 -2.94
N ASN A 79 14.08 -28.48 -3.97
CA ASN A 79 14.54 -28.75 -5.33
C ASN A 79 15.28 -27.55 -5.94
N ASN A 80 14.93 -26.32 -5.55
CA ASN A 80 15.60 -25.10 -5.99
C ASN A 80 16.90 -24.78 -5.22
N ASN A 81 17.25 -25.56 -4.19
CA ASN A 81 18.44 -25.33 -3.36
C ASN A 81 19.56 -26.36 -3.62
N THR A 82 19.57 -26.97 -4.82
CA THR A 82 20.61 -27.93 -5.25
C THR A 82 20.93 -27.88 -6.76
N ASN A 83 21.06 -26.70 -7.38
CA ASN A 83 21.93 -26.37 -8.52
C ASN A 83 21.76 -24.89 -8.92
#